data_AF-A0A4V1ZVC0-F1
#
_entry.id   AF-A0A4V1ZVC0-F1
#
_cell.length_a   1.000
_cell.length_b   1.000
_cell.length_c   1.000
_cell.angle_alpha   90.00
_cell.angle_beta   90.00
_cell.angle_gamma   90.00
#
_symmetry.space_group_name_H-M   'P 1'
#
loop_
_entity.id
_entity.type
_entity.pdbx_description
1 polymer ?
#
loop_
_entity_poly.entity_id
_entity_poly.type
_entity_poly.pdbx_seq_one_letter_code
_entity_poly.pdbx_strand_id
1 'polypeptide(L)'
;MTQEEATRLIGGIYDSIFDTITKAAPGGKPLMAPATTVLSLAKPSIAITPKDFRNPWTPGNPTAAGIQPALNTAALVDDAIKLSGLYTQSGVGISEVYGQVMDSVHIKTQAPNPANDKQLDDAFNVLNRKVEQTDPETGEKTTKTVESTLLTDYNTNMIAYNMAQAVYTAAYLEAQKTQTGRATWPMLAPNYQVPVKIAYDKWRSNFADKVEQAQSIMQTSSQNALSKAFKYAKDVFESYGVTLENVDKAMSRKIYRSTLLPSDWYSLT
;
A
#
# COMPACT_ATOMS: atom_id res chain seq x y z
N MET A 1 53.74 10.55 -20.33
CA MET A 1 53.31 9.19 -19.98
C MET A 1 52.37 8.71 -21.06
N THR A 2 52.76 7.68 -21.79
CA THR A 2 51.92 7.10 -22.85
C THR A 2 50.79 6.27 -22.23
N GLN A 3 49.74 6.00 -23.01
CA GLN A 3 48.62 5.16 -22.56
C GLN A 3 49.08 3.74 -22.18
N GLU A 4 50.14 3.23 -22.82
CA GLU A 4 50.76 1.94 -22.49
C GLU A 4 51.51 1.99 -21.15
N GLU A 5 52.25 3.06 -20.86
CA GLU A 5 52.95 3.25 -19.58
C GLU A 5 51.95 3.36 -18.41
N ALA A 6 50.85 4.08 -18.62
CA ALA A 6 49.77 4.17 -17.65
C ALA A 6 49.12 2.79 -17.40
N THR A 7 48.89 2.01 -18.45
CA THR A 7 48.29 0.66 -18.35
C THR A 7 49.20 -0.31 -17.60
N ARG A 8 50.51 -0.27 -17.84
CA ARG A 8 51.49 -1.10 -17.10
C ARG A 8 51.59 -0.71 -15.63
N LEU A 9 51.59 0.58 -15.32
CA LEU A 9 51.63 1.07 -13.94
C LEU A 9 50.39 0.61 -13.17
N ILE A 10 49.21 0.79 -13.77
CA ILE A 10 47.94 0.37 -13.21
C ILE A 10 47.91 -1.15 -13.02
N GLY A 11 48.31 -1.93 -14.05
CA GLY A 11 48.42 -3.38 -13.97
C GLY A 11 49.33 -3.85 -12.82
N GLY A 12 50.50 -3.23 -12.66
CA GLY A 12 51.43 -3.56 -11.57
C GLY A 12 50.86 -3.29 -10.17
N ILE A 13 50.02 -2.26 -10.00
CA ILE A 13 49.33 -2.00 -8.74
C ILE A 13 48.27 -3.09 -8.46
N TYR A 14 47.48 -3.47 -9.47
CA TYR A 14 46.50 -4.55 -9.35
C TYR A 14 47.16 -5.89 -9.00
N ASP A 15 48.23 -6.24 -9.70
CA ASP A 15 48.98 -7.47 -9.47
C ASP A 15 49.59 -7.47 -8.05
N SER A 16 50.14 -6.34 -7.60
CA SER A 16 50.71 -6.24 -6.25
C SER A 16 49.66 -6.42 -5.14
N ILE A 17 48.47 -5.86 -5.29
CA ILE A 17 47.38 -6.01 -4.30
C ILE A 17 46.88 -7.47 -4.32
N PHE A 18 46.66 -8.04 -5.50
CA PHE A 18 46.21 -9.41 -5.65
C PHE A 18 47.24 -10.40 -5.08
N ASP A 19 48.52 -10.19 -5.38
CA ASP A 19 49.63 -11.00 -4.89
C ASP A 19 49.78 -10.93 -3.37
N THR A 20 49.53 -9.77 -2.75
CA THR A 20 49.61 -9.63 -1.29
C THR A 20 48.61 -10.55 -0.57
N ILE A 21 47.49 -10.88 -1.21
CA ILE A 21 46.43 -11.72 -0.63
C ILE A 21 46.57 -13.19 -1.08
N THR A 22 47.08 -13.42 -2.28
CA THR A 22 47.08 -14.74 -2.92
C THR A 22 48.45 -15.41 -2.99
N LYS A 23 49.55 -14.68 -2.76
CA LYS A 23 50.90 -15.23 -2.62
C LYS A 23 51.32 -15.19 -1.15
N ALA A 24 51.78 -16.32 -0.65
CA ALA A 24 52.44 -16.40 0.64
C ALA A 24 53.96 -16.38 0.46
N ALA A 25 54.68 -15.95 1.50
CA ALA A 25 56.12 -16.16 1.60
C ALA A 25 56.47 -17.66 1.51
N PRO A 26 57.69 -18.04 1.09
CA PRO A 26 58.07 -19.44 0.93
C PRO A 26 57.81 -20.25 2.22
N GLY A 27 56.94 -21.26 2.12
CA GLY A 27 56.52 -22.11 3.25
C GLY A 27 55.22 -21.70 3.95
N GLY A 28 54.64 -20.54 3.60
CA GLY A 28 53.34 -20.09 4.09
C GLY A 28 52.18 -20.56 3.23
N LYS A 29 50.98 -20.67 3.83
CA LYS A 29 49.74 -20.83 3.08
C LYS A 29 49.19 -19.45 2.71
N PRO A 30 48.80 -19.21 1.44
CA PRO A 30 48.19 -17.94 1.06
C PRO A 30 46.86 -17.76 1.78
N LEU A 31 46.50 -16.50 2.07
CA LEU A 31 45.24 -16.17 2.75
C LEU A 31 44.04 -16.58 1.88
N MET A 32 44.17 -16.50 0.56
CA MET A 32 43.18 -16.98 -0.39
C MET A 32 43.86 -17.65 -1.59
N ALA A 33 43.20 -18.65 -2.18
CA ALA A 33 43.74 -19.34 -3.35
C ALA A 33 43.60 -18.46 -4.61
N PRO A 34 44.68 -18.22 -5.40
CA PRO A 34 44.62 -17.37 -6.58
C PRO A 34 43.64 -17.89 -7.64
N ALA A 35 43.44 -19.20 -7.73
CA ALA A 35 42.53 -19.82 -8.69
C ALA A 35 41.04 -19.54 -8.42
N THR A 36 40.68 -19.12 -7.20
CA THR A 36 39.28 -18.90 -6.78
C THR A 36 39.02 -17.48 -6.27
N THR A 37 39.99 -16.58 -6.41
CA THR A 37 39.92 -15.22 -5.87
C THR A 37 39.84 -14.22 -7.01
N VAL A 38 38.87 -13.29 -6.94
CA VAL A 38 38.71 -12.18 -7.88
C VAL A 38 38.82 -10.87 -7.12
N LEU A 39 39.73 -9.99 -7.54
CA LEU A 39 39.84 -8.63 -7.03
C LEU A 39 39.11 -7.67 -7.98
N SER A 40 38.04 -7.03 -7.49
CA SER A 40 37.34 -5.96 -8.20
C SER A 40 37.47 -4.67 -7.41
N LEU A 41 38.12 -3.66 -7.99
CA LEU A 41 38.16 -2.28 -7.46
C LEU A 41 37.12 -1.38 -8.11
N ALA A 42 36.23 -1.94 -8.94
CA ALA A 42 35.07 -1.20 -9.40
C ALA A 42 34.20 -0.83 -8.19
N LYS A 43 33.81 0.43 -8.06
CA LYS A 43 32.70 0.79 -7.16
C LYS A 43 31.51 -0.12 -7.51
N PRO A 44 30.69 -0.57 -6.55
CA PRO A 44 29.50 -1.38 -6.82
C PRO A 44 28.44 -0.54 -7.56
N SER A 45 28.70 -0.34 -8.85
CA SER A 45 27.87 0.27 -9.90
C SER A 45 28.81 0.46 -11.10
N ILE A 46 28.56 -0.22 -12.22
CA ILE A 46 29.32 -0.01 -13.45
C ILE A 46 29.05 1.42 -13.94
N ALA A 47 30.09 2.15 -14.32
CA ALA A 47 29.94 3.49 -14.88
C ALA A 47 29.04 3.46 -16.12
N ILE A 48 27.91 4.18 -16.07
CA ILE A 48 26.99 4.32 -17.19
C ILE A 48 27.56 5.39 -18.12
N THR A 49 27.73 5.08 -19.40
CA THR A 49 28.20 6.01 -20.42
C THR A 49 27.04 6.60 -21.22
N PRO A 50 27.17 7.78 -21.85
CA PRO A 50 26.09 8.36 -22.67
C PRO A 50 25.58 7.45 -23.81
N LYS A 51 26.39 6.48 -24.25
CA LYS A 51 26.00 5.50 -25.28
C LYS A 51 25.02 4.46 -24.74
N ASP A 52 25.04 4.20 -23.44
CA ASP A 52 24.18 3.23 -22.75
C ASP A 52 22.72 3.69 -22.67
N PHE A 53 22.46 4.98 -22.93
CA PHE A 53 21.11 5.56 -23.07
C PHE A 53 20.56 5.46 -24.50
N ARG A 54 21.37 5.06 -25.50
CA ARG A 54 20.88 4.90 -26.87
C ARG A 54 20.18 3.54 -26.99
N ASN A 55 18.89 3.57 -27.33
CA ASN A 55 18.03 2.38 -27.49
C ASN A 55 17.87 1.57 -26.18
N PRO A 56 17.23 2.15 -25.13
CA PRO A 56 17.04 1.48 -23.86
C PRO A 56 16.13 0.25 -24.00
N TRP A 57 16.43 -0.80 -23.22
CA TRP A 57 15.57 -1.97 -23.14
C TRP A 57 14.22 -1.59 -22.50
N THR A 58 13.12 -1.86 -23.20
CA THR A 58 11.76 -1.65 -22.68
C THR A 58 10.87 -2.85 -23.05
N PRO A 59 9.73 -3.06 -22.37
CA PRO A 59 8.79 -4.13 -22.75
C PRO A 59 8.26 -4.02 -24.19
N GLY A 60 8.18 -2.79 -24.72
CA GLY A 60 7.83 -2.54 -26.13
C GLY A 60 9.01 -2.66 -27.11
N ASN A 61 10.22 -2.89 -26.61
CA ASN A 61 11.45 -3.05 -27.38
C ASN A 61 12.38 -4.11 -26.74
N PRO A 62 11.96 -5.39 -26.71
CA PRO A 62 12.67 -6.45 -26.00
C PRO A 62 13.97 -6.90 -26.70
N THR A 63 14.18 -6.50 -27.96
CA THR A 63 15.35 -6.85 -28.80
C THR A 63 16.47 -5.82 -28.73
N ALA A 64 16.31 -4.74 -27.96
CA ALA A 64 17.32 -3.71 -27.83
C ALA A 64 18.63 -4.26 -27.22
N ALA A 65 19.76 -3.89 -27.81
CA ALA A 65 21.12 -4.30 -27.40
C ALA A 65 21.53 -3.85 -25.98
N GLY A 66 20.69 -3.07 -25.28
CA GLY A 66 20.98 -2.42 -24.01
C GLY A 66 20.52 -3.18 -22.75
N ILE A 67 20.52 -4.52 -22.74
CA ILE A 67 20.14 -5.28 -21.52
C ILE A 67 21.12 -5.00 -20.36
N GLN A 68 22.43 -5.03 -20.62
CA GLN A 68 23.45 -4.77 -19.59
C GLN A 68 23.40 -3.32 -19.04
N PRO A 69 23.28 -2.27 -19.89
CA PRO A 69 22.93 -0.92 -19.46
C PRO A 69 21.70 -0.83 -18.55
N ALA A 70 20.62 -1.53 -18.88
CA ALA A 70 19.40 -1.54 -18.08
C ALA A 70 19.60 -2.19 -16.71
N LEU A 71 20.36 -3.30 -16.64
CA LEU A 71 20.76 -3.94 -15.39
C LEU A 71 21.57 -2.99 -14.50
N ASN A 72 22.57 -2.32 -15.07
CA ASN A 72 23.44 -1.41 -14.34
C ASN A 72 22.67 -0.18 -13.84
N THR A 73 21.75 0.34 -14.66
CA THR A 73 20.87 1.46 -14.31
C THR A 73 19.93 1.09 -13.17
N ALA A 74 19.29 -0.07 -13.25
CA ALA A 74 18.41 -0.57 -12.18
C ALA A 74 19.18 -0.82 -10.88
N ALA A 75 20.40 -1.37 -10.95
CA ALA A 75 21.24 -1.59 -9.77
C ALA A 75 21.70 -0.29 -9.10
N LEU A 76 21.95 0.77 -9.87
CA LEU A 76 22.36 2.08 -9.33
C LEU A 76 21.23 2.76 -8.55
N VAL A 77 20.00 2.68 -9.06
CA VAL A 77 18.84 3.35 -8.45
C VAL A 77 18.16 2.53 -7.36
N ASP A 78 18.43 1.22 -7.32
CA ASP A 78 17.93 0.33 -6.28
C ASP A 78 18.81 0.33 -5.03
N ASP A 79 19.92 1.08 -4.96
CA ASP A 79 20.78 1.12 -3.77
C ASP A 79 20.17 1.97 -2.65
N ALA A 80 19.89 1.38 -1.48
CA ALA A 80 19.46 2.14 -0.32
C ALA A 80 20.68 2.85 0.30
N ILE A 81 20.59 4.16 0.51
CA ILE A 81 21.71 4.94 1.06
C ILE A 81 21.68 4.82 2.59
N LYS A 82 22.85 4.64 3.23
CA LYS A 82 22.93 4.76 4.70
C LYS A 82 22.75 6.22 5.10
N LEU A 83 21.99 6.47 6.17
CA LEU A 83 21.88 7.80 6.78
C LEU A 83 23.23 8.20 7.42
N SER A 84 24.14 8.70 6.59
CA SER A 84 25.47 9.17 6.98
C SER A 84 25.79 10.45 6.20
N GLY A 85 26.65 11.31 6.75
CA GLY A 85 27.05 12.56 6.09
C GLY A 85 27.87 12.38 4.80
N LEU A 86 28.26 11.15 4.47
CA LEU A 86 28.93 10.76 3.23
C LEU A 86 28.13 9.70 2.50
N TYR A 87 28.20 9.71 1.17
CA TYR A 87 27.58 8.65 0.36
C TYR A 87 28.25 7.31 0.67
N THR A 88 27.51 6.42 1.33
CA THR A 88 27.93 5.05 1.61
C THR A 88 26.77 4.11 1.29
N GLN A 89 27.04 3.15 0.40
CA GLN A 89 26.05 2.15 0.01
C GLN A 89 25.67 1.28 1.21
N SER A 90 24.39 0.94 1.34
CA SER A 90 23.92 0.09 2.44
C SER A 90 24.22 -1.38 2.21
N GLY A 91 24.35 -1.79 0.94
CA GLY A 91 24.37 -3.21 0.55
C GLY A 91 22.98 -3.84 0.50
N VAL A 92 21.93 -3.09 0.82
CA VAL A 92 20.52 -3.51 0.79
C VAL A 92 19.80 -2.71 -0.31
N GLY A 93 18.95 -3.38 -1.07
CA GLY A 93 18.16 -2.72 -2.11
C GLY A 93 16.98 -1.92 -1.54
N ILE A 94 16.61 -0.80 -2.15
CA ILE A 94 15.34 -0.09 -1.86
C ILE A 94 14.16 -1.05 -2.10
N SER A 95 14.22 -1.82 -3.18
CA SER A 95 13.23 -2.86 -3.47
C SER A 95 13.18 -3.98 -2.43
N GLU A 96 14.31 -4.33 -1.83
CA GLU A 96 14.38 -5.32 -0.75
C GLU A 96 13.72 -4.80 0.52
N VAL A 97 14.01 -3.54 0.90
CA VAL A 97 13.35 -2.88 2.03
C VAL A 97 11.84 -2.76 1.78
N TYR A 98 11.43 -2.36 0.57
CA TYR A 98 10.02 -2.25 0.21
C TYR A 98 9.33 -3.62 0.21
N GLY A 99 10.00 -4.66 -0.29
CA GLY A 99 9.52 -6.05 -0.22
C GLY A 99 9.34 -6.53 1.22
N GLN A 100 10.33 -6.27 2.09
CA GLN A 100 10.24 -6.59 3.51
C GLN A 100 9.10 -5.85 4.21
N VAL A 101 8.85 -4.58 3.88
CA VAL A 101 7.70 -3.83 4.39
C VAL A 101 6.39 -4.47 3.92
N MET A 102 6.28 -4.81 2.63
CA MET A 102 5.09 -5.47 2.08
C MET A 102 4.84 -6.85 2.67
N ASP A 103 5.89 -7.64 2.92
CA ASP A 103 5.79 -8.97 3.53
C ASP A 103 5.52 -8.90 5.04
N SER A 104 5.96 -7.84 5.72
CA SER A 104 5.72 -7.63 7.15
C SER A 104 4.27 -7.23 7.45
N VAL A 105 3.56 -6.66 6.47
CA VAL A 105 2.12 -6.32 6.60
C VAL A 105 1.29 -7.60 6.48
N HIS A 106 1.17 -8.33 7.59
CA HIS A 106 0.30 -9.49 7.71
C HIS A 106 -1.16 -9.06 7.93
N ILE A 107 -1.80 -8.50 6.90
CA ILE A 107 -3.26 -8.46 6.88
C ILE A 107 -3.70 -9.88 6.53
N LYS A 108 -4.45 -10.54 7.42
CA LYS A 108 -5.07 -11.84 7.12
C LYS A 108 -6.03 -11.67 5.94
N THR A 109 -5.53 -11.79 4.72
CA THR A 109 -6.33 -11.83 3.50
C THR A 109 -7.16 -13.10 3.55
N GLN A 110 -8.45 -12.99 3.88
CA GLN A 110 -9.38 -14.07 3.60
C GLN A 110 -9.42 -14.29 2.08
N ALA A 111 -9.41 -15.55 1.64
CA ALA A 111 -9.50 -15.88 0.23
C ALA A 111 -10.75 -15.21 -0.39
N PRO A 112 -10.69 -14.74 -1.65
CA PRO A 112 -11.84 -14.16 -2.34
C PRO A 112 -12.99 -15.17 -2.32
N ASN A 113 -14.03 -14.89 -1.55
CA ASN A 113 -15.23 -15.70 -1.49
C ASN A 113 -16.33 -14.96 -2.26
N PRO A 114 -16.77 -15.47 -3.44
CA PRO A 114 -17.82 -14.84 -4.23
C PRO A 114 -19.12 -14.62 -3.45
N ALA A 115 -19.39 -15.47 -2.45
CA ALA A 115 -20.53 -15.30 -1.57
C ALA A 115 -20.40 -14.06 -0.67
N ASN A 116 -19.19 -13.71 -0.22
CA ASN A 116 -18.95 -12.53 0.61
C ASN A 116 -19.06 -11.25 -0.21
N ASP A 117 -18.59 -11.25 -1.46
CA ASP A 117 -18.71 -10.09 -2.35
C ASP A 117 -20.19 -9.82 -2.69
N LYS A 118 -20.97 -10.87 -2.96
CA LYS A 118 -22.42 -10.73 -3.16
C LYS A 118 -23.14 -10.22 -1.90
N GLN A 119 -22.79 -10.75 -0.73
CA GLN A 119 -23.37 -10.27 0.54
C GLN A 119 -23.06 -8.79 0.80
N LEU A 120 -21.89 -8.32 0.36
CA LEU A 120 -21.48 -6.93 0.48
C LEU A 120 -22.26 -6.03 -0.48
N ASP A 121 -22.41 -6.45 -1.74
CA ASP A 121 -23.23 -5.72 -2.72
C ASP A 121 -24.70 -5.66 -2.28
N ASP A 122 -25.24 -6.77 -1.78
CA ASP A 122 -26.60 -6.82 -1.23
C ASP A 122 -26.74 -5.89 -0.02
N ALA A 123 -25.79 -5.90 0.92
CA ALA A 123 -25.77 -4.99 2.07
C ALA A 123 -25.64 -3.52 1.63
N PHE A 124 -24.82 -3.24 0.63
CA PHE A 124 -24.66 -1.90 0.07
C PHE A 124 -25.96 -1.40 -0.55
N ASN A 125 -26.70 -2.25 -1.28
CA ASN A 125 -27.97 -1.90 -1.91
C ASN A 125 -29.12 -1.72 -0.90
N VAL A 126 -29.05 -2.36 0.27
CA VAL A 126 -29.99 -2.11 1.38
C VAL A 126 -29.78 -0.70 1.96
N LEU A 127 -28.53 -0.26 2.08
CA LEU A 127 -28.17 1.02 2.69
C LEU A 127 -28.19 2.20 1.70
N ASN A 128 -27.91 1.94 0.43
CA ASN A 128 -27.69 2.96 -0.60
C ASN A 128 -28.43 2.63 -1.88
N ARG A 129 -28.83 3.67 -2.61
CA ARG A 129 -29.36 3.57 -3.97
C ARG A 129 -28.55 4.46 -4.92
N LYS A 130 -28.41 4.01 -6.15
CA LYS A 130 -27.81 4.82 -7.23
C LYS A 130 -28.91 5.59 -7.93
N VAL A 131 -28.76 6.90 -8.04
CA VAL A 131 -29.71 7.79 -8.72
C VAL A 131 -28.97 8.48 -9.86
N GLU A 132 -29.53 8.41 -11.06
CA GLU A 132 -29.06 9.22 -12.18
C GLU A 132 -29.52 10.66 -11.96
N GLN A 133 -28.56 11.57 -11.81
CA GLN A 133 -28.81 13.00 -11.80
C GLN A 133 -28.38 13.57 -13.15
N THR A 134 -29.36 14.06 -13.91
CA THR A 134 -29.07 14.84 -15.11
C THR A 134 -28.72 16.25 -14.68
N ASP A 135 -27.52 16.71 -15.04
CA ASP A 135 -27.11 18.09 -14.86
C ASP A 135 -28.01 19.01 -15.73
N PRO A 136 -28.75 19.96 -15.13
CA PRO A 136 -29.68 20.81 -15.86
C PRO A 136 -28.99 21.81 -16.80
N GLU A 137 -27.69 22.06 -16.66
CA GLU A 137 -26.94 22.98 -17.54
C GLU A 137 -26.23 22.27 -18.70
N THR A 138 -25.74 21.05 -18.49
CA THR A 138 -24.94 20.31 -19.50
C THR A 138 -25.64 19.10 -20.11
N GLY A 139 -26.75 18.63 -19.50
CA GLY A 139 -27.46 17.43 -19.92
C GLY A 139 -26.71 16.13 -19.62
N GLU A 140 -25.54 16.18 -18.97
CA GLU A 140 -24.77 15.00 -18.62
C GLU A 140 -25.43 14.23 -17.46
N LYS A 141 -25.52 12.91 -17.63
CA LYS A 141 -26.01 12.01 -16.58
C LYS A 141 -24.86 11.62 -15.67
N THR A 142 -24.93 12.03 -14.41
CA THR A 142 -24.00 11.59 -13.37
C THR A 142 -24.70 10.64 -12.40
N THR A 143 -24.09 9.50 -12.13
CA THR A 143 -24.62 8.54 -11.15
C THR A 143 -24.17 8.96 -9.76
N LYS A 144 -25.13 9.36 -8.91
CA LYS A 144 -24.88 9.69 -7.51
C LYS A 144 -25.38 8.57 -6.61
N THR A 145 -24.52 8.13 -5.69
CA THR A 145 -24.92 7.24 -4.59
C THR A 145 -25.59 8.09 -3.51
N VAL A 146 -26.82 7.75 -3.15
CA VAL A 146 -27.57 8.39 -2.07
C VAL A 146 -28.07 7.33 -1.09
N GLU A 147 -28.33 7.73 0.15
CA GLU A 147 -28.89 6.82 1.16
C GLU A 147 -30.24 6.26 0.69
N SER A 148 -30.49 5.00 1.04
CA SER A 148 -31.79 4.39 0.84
C SER A 148 -32.83 5.02 1.76
N THR A 149 -34.09 5.02 1.34
CA THR A 149 -35.20 5.48 2.20
C THR A 149 -35.26 4.70 3.50
N LEU A 150 -34.90 3.41 3.45
CA LEU A 150 -34.84 2.55 4.63
C LEU A 150 -33.82 3.05 5.66
N LEU A 151 -32.61 3.43 5.22
CA LEU A 151 -31.59 3.98 6.11
C LEU A 151 -32.01 5.35 6.67
N THR A 152 -32.59 6.22 5.83
CA THR A 152 -33.10 7.52 6.28
C THR A 152 -34.21 7.37 7.31
N ASP A 153 -35.17 6.46 7.10
CA ASP A 153 -36.26 6.21 8.04
C ASP A 153 -35.76 5.58 9.34
N TYR A 154 -34.79 4.65 9.26
CA TYR A 154 -34.14 4.07 10.43
C TYR A 154 -33.52 5.17 11.30
N ASN A 155 -32.71 6.04 10.70
CA ASN A 155 -32.06 7.14 11.41
C ASN A 155 -33.09 8.10 12.02
N THR A 156 -34.13 8.46 11.27
CA THR A 156 -35.20 9.34 11.74
C THR A 156 -35.95 8.75 12.93
N ASN A 157 -36.31 7.46 12.87
CA ASN A 157 -37.01 6.79 13.96
C ASN A 157 -36.11 6.57 15.19
N MET A 158 -34.83 6.26 14.99
CA MET A 158 -33.84 6.17 16.07
C MET A 158 -33.70 7.51 16.80
N ILE A 159 -33.61 8.61 16.05
CA ILE A 159 -33.57 9.98 16.61
C ILE A 159 -34.85 10.26 17.41
N ALA A 160 -36.02 9.93 16.87
CA ALA A 160 -37.30 10.12 17.56
C ALA A 160 -37.38 9.34 18.88
N TYR A 161 -36.87 8.11 18.91
CA TYR A 161 -36.77 7.31 20.13
C TYR A 161 -35.84 7.94 21.16
N ASN A 162 -34.64 8.36 20.74
CA ASN A 162 -33.67 9.02 21.62
C ASN A 162 -34.24 10.34 22.20
N MET A 163 -34.96 11.11 21.39
CA MET A 163 -35.66 12.32 21.85
C MET A 163 -36.74 11.99 22.89
N ALA A 164 -37.58 10.97 22.64
CA ALA A 164 -38.59 10.56 23.60
C ALA A 164 -37.98 10.09 24.93
N GLN A 165 -36.88 9.35 24.88
CA GLN A 165 -36.12 8.95 26.08
C GLN A 165 -35.55 10.15 26.83
N ALA A 166 -35.00 11.13 26.11
CA ALA A 166 -34.47 12.35 26.70
C ALA A 166 -35.58 13.13 27.44
N VAL A 167 -36.77 13.24 26.84
CA VAL A 167 -37.94 13.89 27.45
C VAL A 167 -38.40 13.13 28.70
N TYR A 168 -38.50 11.80 28.64
CA TYR A 168 -38.84 10.98 29.81
C TYR A 168 -37.83 11.19 30.95
N THR A 169 -36.54 11.15 30.62
CA THR A 169 -35.45 11.30 31.60
C THR A 169 -35.47 12.69 32.22
N ALA A 170 -35.66 13.74 31.42
CA ALA A 170 -35.80 15.10 31.92
C ALA A 170 -37.01 15.25 32.87
N ALA A 171 -38.18 14.74 32.47
CA ALA A 171 -39.38 14.78 33.31
C ALA A 171 -39.21 14.00 34.63
N TYR A 172 -38.53 12.85 34.58
CA TYR A 172 -38.19 12.07 35.77
C TYR A 172 -37.27 12.86 36.71
N LEU A 173 -36.20 13.44 36.19
CA LEU A 173 -35.25 14.22 36.99
C LEU A 173 -35.93 15.44 37.63
N GLU A 174 -36.83 16.13 36.91
CA GLU A 174 -37.62 17.23 37.48
C GLU A 174 -38.54 16.74 38.60
N ALA A 175 -39.24 15.61 38.41
CA ALA A 175 -40.11 15.03 39.44
C ALA A 175 -39.33 14.65 40.70
N GLN A 176 -38.08 14.20 40.57
CA GLN A 176 -37.23 13.83 41.71
C GLN A 176 -36.78 15.02 42.58
N LYS A 177 -36.84 16.25 42.07
CA LYS A 177 -36.39 17.46 42.81
C LYS A 177 -37.27 17.82 44.00
N THR A 178 -38.54 17.43 43.99
CA THR A 178 -39.50 17.82 45.04
C THR A 178 -40.21 16.61 45.63
N GLN A 179 -40.64 16.70 46.89
CA GLN A 179 -41.38 15.62 47.55
C GLN A 179 -42.72 15.35 46.86
N THR A 180 -43.42 16.41 46.45
CA THR A 180 -44.68 16.30 45.69
C THR A 180 -44.46 15.65 44.33
N GLY A 181 -43.42 16.06 43.59
CA GLY A 181 -43.10 15.48 42.29
C GLY A 181 -42.81 13.98 42.37
N ARG A 182 -42.07 13.53 43.40
CA ARG A 182 -41.84 12.10 43.66
C ARG A 182 -43.12 11.33 43.95
N ALA A 183 -44.03 11.91 44.72
CA ALA A 183 -45.31 11.28 45.06
C ALA A 183 -46.27 11.19 43.85
N THR A 184 -46.24 12.17 42.95
CA THR A 184 -47.11 12.19 41.75
C THR A 184 -46.50 11.48 40.55
N TRP A 185 -45.20 11.17 40.56
CA TRP A 185 -44.52 10.53 39.43
C TRP A 185 -45.18 9.24 38.92
N PRO A 186 -45.63 8.29 39.76
CA PRO A 186 -46.28 7.07 39.26
C PRO A 186 -47.54 7.35 38.42
N MET A 187 -48.22 8.48 38.66
CA MET A 187 -49.38 8.90 37.88
C MET A 187 -48.99 9.60 36.56
N LEU A 188 -47.87 10.31 36.55
CA LEU A 188 -47.38 11.05 35.38
C LEU A 188 -46.49 10.21 34.45
N ALA A 189 -45.75 9.23 34.99
CA ALA A 189 -44.79 8.42 34.27
C ALA A 189 -45.37 7.74 33.02
N PRO A 190 -46.59 7.17 33.03
CA PRO A 190 -47.18 6.56 31.83
C PRO A 190 -47.30 7.53 30.64
N ASN A 191 -47.60 8.81 30.89
CA ASN A 191 -47.74 9.82 29.83
C ASN A 191 -46.43 10.07 29.07
N TYR A 192 -45.29 9.86 29.73
CA TYR A 192 -43.97 9.98 29.13
C TYR A 192 -43.43 8.64 28.61
N GLN A 193 -43.81 7.54 29.25
CA GLN A 193 -43.35 6.19 28.87
C GLN A 193 -44.05 5.66 27.61
N VAL A 194 -45.32 6.00 27.38
CA VAL A 194 -46.06 5.59 26.18
C VAL A 194 -45.42 6.13 24.89
N PRO A 195 -45.08 7.43 24.78
CA PRO A 195 -44.34 7.95 23.61
C PRO A 195 -43.00 7.25 23.38
N VAL A 196 -42.24 6.93 24.43
CA VAL A 196 -40.98 6.18 24.32
C VAL A 196 -41.24 4.80 23.71
N LYS A 197 -42.25 4.09 24.20
CA LYS A 197 -42.63 2.77 23.68
C LYS A 197 -43.06 2.84 22.21
N ILE A 198 -43.91 3.80 21.85
CA ILE A 198 -44.37 3.98 20.46
C ILE A 198 -43.18 4.28 19.53
N ALA A 199 -42.27 5.16 19.93
CA ALA A 199 -41.09 5.49 19.15
C ALA A 199 -40.15 4.28 18.98
N TYR A 200 -39.97 3.50 20.04
CA TYR A 200 -39.20 2.26 20.00
C TYR A 200 -39.82 1.22 19.07
N ASP A 201 -41.11 0.95 19.23
CA ASP A 201 -41.83 -0.02 18.40
C ASP A 201 -41.80 0.40 16.93
N LYS A 202 -41.95 1.70 16.63
CA LYS A 202 -41.81 2.25 15.28
C LYS A 202 -40.40 2.09 14.71
N TRP A 203 -39.38 2.37 15.52
CA TRP A 203 -37.99 2.16 15.11
C TRP A 203 -37.70 0.70 14.79
N ARG A 204 -38.08 -0.22 15.68
CA ARG A 204 -37.83 -1.65 15.51
C ARG A 204 -38.65 -2.29 14.39
N SER A 205 -39.89 -1.85 14.18
CA SER A 205 -40.78 -2.40 13.14
C SER A 205 -40.40 -2.00 11.71
N ASN A 206 -39.64 -0.92 11.52
CA ASN A 206 -39.22 -0.49 10.18
C ASN A 206 -37.93 -1.17 9.70
N PHE A 207 -37.90 -2.51 9.75
CA PHE A 207 -36.79 -3.36 9.32
C PHE A 207 -35.41 -2.94 9.86
N ALA A 208 -35.37 -2.49 11.12
CA ALA A 208 -34.15 -2.07 11.79
C ALA A 208 -33.09 -3.18 11.85
N ASP A 209 -33.54 -4.42 12.00
CA ASP A 209 -32.72 -5.63 11.93
C ASP A 209 -31.94 -5.74 10.62
N LYS A 210 -32.58 -5.46 9.48
CA LYS A 210 -31.94 -5.52 8.16
C LYS A 210 -30.90 -4.42 7.99
N VAL A 211 -31.19 -3.21 8.47
CA VAL A 211 -30.25 -2.07 8.41
C VAL A 211 -29.02 -2.37 9.28
N GLU A 212 -29.22 -2.84 10.51
CA GLU A 212 -28.14 -3.18 11.44
C GLU A 212 -27.28 -4.34 10.92
N GLN A 213 -27.91 -5.36 10.31
CA GLN A 213 -27.20 -6.44 9.66
C GLN A 213 -26.35 -5.95 8.49
N ALA A 214 -26.92 -5.11 7.60
CA ALA A 214 -26.19 -4.57 6.46
C ALA A 214 -25.01 -3.67 6.90
N GLN A 215 -25.20 -2.84 7.92
CA GLN A 215 -24.12 -2.03 8.51
C GLN A 215 -23.00 -2.90 9.09
N SER A 216 -23.35 -3.99 9.80
CA SER A 216 -22.38 -4.94 10.36
C SER A 216 -21.55 -5.65 9.27
N ILE A 217 -22.21 -6.08 8.17
CA ILE A 217 -21.53 -6.68 7.01
C ILE A 217 -20.55 -5.68 6.38
N MET A 218 -20.97 -4.43 6.20
CA MET A 218 -20.12 -3.36 5.64
C MET A 218 -18.90 -3.05 6.54
N GLN A 219 -19.10 -2.96 7.86
CA GLN A 219 -18.00 -2.73 8.82
C GLN A 219 -16.99 -3.89 8.84
N THR A 220 -17.49 -5.12 8.86
CA THR A 220 -16.66 -6.33 8.82
C THR A 220 -15.85 -6.40 7.53
N SER A 221 -16.47 -6.04 6.40
CA SER A 221 -15.78 -6.09 5.11
C SER A 221 -14.85 -4.90 4.82
N SER A 222 -14.99 -3.76 5.51
CA SER A 222 -14.01 -2.67 5.42
C SER A 222 -12.59 -3.16 5.80
N GLN A 223 -12.50 -4.08 6.76
CA GLN A 223 -11.24 -4.74 7.11
C GLN A 223 -10.69 -5.62 5.97
N ASN A 224 -11.57 -6.18 5.11
CA ASN A 224 -11.18 -6.92 3.91
C ASN A 224 -10.76 -5.99 2.75
N ALA A 225 -11.30 -4.77 2.66
CA ALA A 225 -10.93 -3.81 1.62
C ALA A 225 -9.45 -3.37 1.72
N LEU A 226 -8.95 -3.16 2.94
CA LEU A 226 -7.52 -2.96 3.20
C LEU A 226 -6.70 -4.16 2.72
N SER A 227 -7.16 -5.38 3.00
CA SER A 227 -6.48 -6.59 2.55
C SER A 227 -6.41 -6.69 1.01
N LYS A 228 -7.50 -6.33 0.30
CA LYS A 228 -7.53 -6.26 -1.17
C LYS A 228 -6.59 -5.18 -1.71
N ALA A 229 -6.54 -4.01 -1.09
CA ALA A 229 -5.65 -2.91 -1.50
C ALA A 229 -4.16 -3.29 -1.34
N PHE A 230 -3.79 -3.90 -0.22
CA PHE A 230 -2.42 -4.40 0.00
C PHE A 230 -2.07 -5.56 -0.92
N LYS A 231 -3.01 -6.48 -1.17
CA LYS A 231 -2.83 -7.55 -2.17
C LYS A 231 -2.57 -6.97 -3.56
N TYR A 232 -3.37 -6.01 -3.99
CA TYR A 232 -3.17 -5.32 -5.27
C TYR A 232 -1.82 -4.61 -5.34
N ALA A 233 -1.43 -3.89 -4.28
CA ALA A 233 -0.12 -3.24 -4.23
C ALA A 233 1.04 -4.24 -4.31
N LYS A 234 0.91 -5.41 -3.66
CA LYS A 234 1.88 -6.50 -3.75
C LYS A 234 1.93 -7.11 -5.16
N ASP A 235 0.78 -7.40 -5.76
CA ASP A 235 0.69 -7.95 -7.12
C ASP A 235 1.32 -6.97 -8.15
N VAL A 236 1.04 -5.66 -8.00
CA VAL A 236 1.65 -4.60 -8.83
C VAL A 236 3.17 -4.56 -8.62
N PHE A 237 3.65 -4.53 -7.37
CA PHE A 237 5.08 -4.54 -7.08
C PHE A 237 5.79 -5.78 -7.64
N GLU A 238 5.20 -6.96 -7.47
CA GLU A 238 5.74 -8.21 -8.00
C GLU A 238 5.78 -8.23 -9.53
N SER A 239 4.78 -7.63 -10.20
CA SER A 239 4.71 -7.53 -11.67
C SER A 239 5.81 -6.65 -12.28
N TYR A 240 6.37 -5.71 -11.51
CA TYR A 240 7.49 -4.87 -11.94
C TYR A 240 8.84 -5.59 -11.88
N GLY A 241 8.93 -6.70 -11.17
CA GLY A 241 10.15 -7.50 -11.13
C GLY A 241 10.30 -8.36 -12.38
N VAL A 242 11.41 -8.18 -13.09
CA VAL A 242 11.79 -8.98 -14.24
C VAL A 242 13.01 -9.82 -13.87
N THR A 243 12.96 -11.11 -14.19
CA THR A 243 14.15 -11.97 -14.22
C THR A 243 14.75 -11.87 -15.61
N LEU A 244 15.86 -11.15 -15.75
CA LEU A 244 16.61 -11.06 -17.00
C LEU A 244 17.61 -12.22 -17.05
N GLU A 245 17.38 -13.19 -17.93
CA GLU A 245 18.16 -14.45 -18.05
C GLU A 245 19.57 -14.30 -18.67
N ASN A 246 20.26 -13.18 -18.50
CA ASN A 246 21.50 -12.90 -19.24
C ASN A 246 22.78 -12.76 -18.41
N VAL A 247 22.80 -13.22 -17.17
CA VAL A 247 24.05 -13.37 -16.41
C VAL A 247 23.95 -14.69 -15.65
N ASP A 248 24.79 -15.66 -16.04
CA ASP A 248 24.99 -17.01 -15.46
C ASP A 248 23.82 -17.58 -14.65
N LYS A 249 23.25 -18.70 -15.14
CA LYS A 249 22.09 -19.45 -14.59
C LYS A 249 22.11 -19.78 -13.08
N ALA A 250 23.19 -19.45 -12.36
CA ALA A 250 23.33 -19.58 -10.92
C ALA A 250 22.88 -18.35 -10.09
N MET A 251 22.72 -17.15 -10.69
CA MET A 251 22.44 -15.90 -9.94
C MET A 251 21.42 -14.97 -10.62
N SER A 252 20.32 -15.50 -11.14
CA SER A 252 19.23 -14.67 -11.68
C SER A 252 18.54 -13.88 -10.55
N ARG A 253 19.03 -12.68 -10.25
CA ARG A 253 18.39 -11.75 -9.31
C ARG A 253 17.13 -11.17 -9.97
N LYS A 254 16.01 -11.16 -9.24
CA LYS A 254 14.81 -10.41 -9.63
C LYS A 254 15.14 -8.92 -9.58
N ILE A 255 15.02 -8.23 -10.72
CA ILE A 255 15.36 -6.81 -10.84
C ILE A 255 14.08 -6.04 -11.12
N TYR A 256 13.83 -5.02 -10.32
CA TYR A 256 12.66 -4.17 -10.48
C TYR A 256 12.94 -3.13 -11.56
N ARG A 257 11.96 -2.92 -12.44
CA ARG A 257 12.07 -1.89 -13.48
C ARG A 257 12.18 -0.52 -12.82
N SER A 258 13.16 0.24 -13.26
CA SER A 258 13.35 1.62 -12.83
C SER A 258 13.56 2.50 -14.04
N THR A 259 12.98 3.69 -14.00
CA THR A 259 13.16 4.70 -15.04
C THR A 259 13.79 5.92 -14.41
N LEU A 260 14.94 6.32 -14.95
CA LEU A 260 15.55 7.60 -14.61
C LEU A 260 14.87 8.69 -15.43
N LEU A 261 14.36 9.70 -14.74
CA LEU A 261 13.95 10.95 -15.37
C LEU A 261 15.16 11.90 -15.29
N PRO A 262 15.68 12.40 -16.42
CA PRO A 262 16.75 13.38 -16.40
C PRO A 262 16.29 14.64 -15.65
N SER A 263 17.18 15.21 -14.86
CA SER A 263 16.96 16.45 -14.08
C SER A 263 16.69 17.69 -14.95
N ASP A 264 16.87 17.57 -16.26
CA ASP A 264 16.99 18.65 -17.24
C ASP A 264 15.65 18.96 -17.93
N TRP A 265 14.54 18.48 -17.37
CA TRP A 265 13.17 18.68 -17.87
C TRP A 265 12.73 20.16 -17.98
N TYR A 266 13.51 21.10 -17.45
CA TYR A 266 13.30 22.55 -17.62
C TYR A 266 14.21 23.19 -18.69
N SER A 267 15.17 22.46 -19.26
CA SER A 267 16.11 22.99 -20.25
C SER A 267 15.45 23.07 -21.63
N LEU A 268 14.62 24.10 -21.83
CA LEU A 268 14.32 24.64 -23.15
C LEU A 268 15.45 25.58 -23.56
N THR A 269 16.57 25.02 -24.01
CA THR A 269 17.59 25.71 -24.82
C THR A 269 18.46 24.68 -25.51
#